data_AF-A0AAE9L032-F1
#
_entry.id   AF-A0AAE9L032-F1
#
_cell.length_a   1.000
_cell.length_b   1.000
_cell.length_c   1.000
_cell.angle_alpha   90.00
_cell.angle_beta   90.00
_cell.angle_gamma   90.00
#
_symmetry.space_group_name_H-M   'P 1'
#
loop_
_entity.id
_entity.type
_entity.pdbx_description
1 polymer ?
#
loop_
_entity_poly.entity_id
_entity_poly.type
_entity_poly.pdbx_seq_one_letter_code
_entity_poly.pdbx_strand_id
1 'polypeptide(L)'
;MKMDNLIQMLLSIKNPENHFIERPELIQGYTEDEIKQIEQKYNFPVHGQFKELLMTMGKCSGGLLFGEDIYIYKSGVEYYFGESSRVELINDQDCQAFICAVGDVVKRKIITVAGINENIVSYFMFASDDNDMVYEWDENEETLKEFGTLFDFLKYYRQITICPITGESNNDFKELTTGRLL
;
A
#
# COMPACT_ATOMS: atom_id res chain seq x y z
N MET A 1 -26.98 0.13 -2.93
CA MET A 1 -25.64 -0.49 -2.86
C MET A 1 -25.22 -0.40 -1.39
N LYS A 2 -24.94 -1.52 -0.71
CA LYS A 2 -24.35 -1.44 0.64
C LYS A 2 -22.93 -0.90 0.47
N MET A 3 -22.56 0.15 1.18
CA MET A 3 -21.17 0.61 1.19
C MET A 3 -20.32 -0.48 1.83
N ASP A 4 -19.17 -0.76 1.23
CA ASP A 4 -18.18 -1.69 1.77
C ASP A 4 -17.74 -1.29 3.19
N ASN A 5 -17.50 -2.26 4.07
CA ASN A 5 -17.11 -2.02 5.45
C ASN A 5 -15.76 -1.31 5.56
N LEU A 6 -14.82 -1.62 4.66
CA LEU A 6 -13.51 -0.97 4.59
C LEU A 6 -13.65 0.52 4.25
N ILE A 7 -14.49 0.84 3.27
CA ILE A 7 -14.75 2.24 2.86
C ILE A 7 -15.33 3.04 4.03
N GLN A 8 -16.33 2.48 4.73
CA GLN A 8 -16.95 3.14 5.88
C GLN A 8 -15.95 3.34 7.03
N MET A 9 -15.11 2.35 7.30
CA MET A 9 -14.05 2.44 8.29
C MET A 9 -13.09 3.59 7.97
N LEU A 10 -12.57 3.67 6.74
CA LEU A 10 -11.61 4.70 6.36
C LEU A 10 -12.23 6.11 6.31
N LEU A 11 -13.50 6.22 5.89
CA LEU A 11 -14.24 7.49 5.91
C LEU A 11 -14.46 8.03 7.33
N SER A 12 -14.60 7.15 8.31
CA SER A 12 -14.79 7.55 9.70
C SER A 12 -13.53 8.14 10.36
N ILE A 13 -12.38 8.03 9.69
CA ILE A 13 -11.08 8.49 10.18
C ILE A 13 -10.58 9.58 9.24
N LYS A 14 -10.41 10.80 9.77
CA LYS A 14 -9.84 11.91 9.02
C LYS A 14 -8.95 12.75 9.92
N ASN A 15 -7.69 12.91 9.53
CA ASN A 15 -6.82 13.92 10.12
C ASN A 15 -7.36 15.33 9.77
N PRO A 16 -7.57 16.22 10.75
CA PRO A 16 -8.03 17.59 10.50
C PRO A 16 -7.13 18.40 9.56
N GLU A 17 -5.83 18.09 9.54
CA GLU A 17 -4.82 18.72 8.68
C GLU A 17 -4.75 18.09 7.28
N ASN A 18 -5.58 17.06 7.02
CA ASN A 18 -5.76 16.53 5.68
C ASN A 18 -6.86 17.29 4.94
N HIS A 19 -6.44 18.18 4.05
CA HIS A 19 -7.34 18.99 3.24
C HIS A 19 -7.66 18.38 1.88
N PHE A 20 -7.20 17.16 1.60
CA PHE A 20 -7.47 16.50 0.34
C PHE A 20 -8.97 16.25 0.13
N ILE A 21 -9.44 16.48 -1.11
CA ILE A 21 -10.82 16.20 -1.48
C ILE A 21 -11.02 14.69 -1.60
N GLU A 22 -11.99 14.18 -0.87
CA GLU A 22 -12.46 12.79 -0.97
C GLU A 22 -13.66 12.74 -1.92
N ARG A 23 -13.62 11.82 -2.88
CA ARG A 23 -14.70 11.52 -3.83
C ARG A 23 -15.03 10.02 -3.76
N PRO A 24 -15.73 9.55 -2.72
CA PRO A 24 -16.04 8.13 -2.53
C PRO A 24 -16.79 7.50 -3.70
N GLU A 25 -17.52 8.30 -4.47
CA GLU A 25 -18.20 7.88 -5.70
C GLU A 25 -17.26 7.45 -6.83
N LEU A 26 -15.97 7.80 -6.74
CA LEU A 26 -14.93 7.39 -7.69
C LEU A 26 -14.15 6.15 -7.23
N ILE A 27 -14.47 5.58 -6.06
CA ILE A 27 -13.81 4.38 -5.57
C ILE A 27 -14.03 3.23 -6.56
N GLN A 28 -12.94 2.59 -6.94
CA GLN A 28 -12.96 1.49 -7.87
C GLN A 28 -11.87 0.48 -7.50
N GLY A 29 -12.25 -0.79 -7.42
CA GLY A 29 -11.28 -1.87 -7.24
C GLY A 29 -11.18 -2.81 -8.43
N TYR A 30 -10.32 -3.81 -8.27
CA TYR A 30 -10.10 -4.87 -9.24
C TYR A 30 -11.19 -5.95 -9.17
N THR A 31 -11.52 -6.51 -10.32
CA THR A 31 -12.34 -7.71 -10.43
C THR A 31 -11.51 -8.95 -10.08
N GLU A 32 -12.17 -10.06 -9.77
CA GLU A 32 -11.49 -11.36 -9.51
C GLU A 32 -10.56 -11.78 -10.65
N ASP A 33 -10.92 -11.53 -11.91
CA ASP A 33 -10.07 -11.89 -13.05
C ASP A 33 -8.86 -10.96 -13.19
N GLU A 34 -8.97 -9.70 -12.78
CA GLU A 34 -7.83 -8.80 -12.68
C GLU A 34 -6.93 -9.16 -11.50
N ILE A 35 -7.49 -9.59 -10.37
CA ILE A 35 -6.68 -10.14 -9.26
C ILE A 35 -5.82 -11.31 -9.74
N LYS A 36 -6.40 -12.27 -10.49
CA LYS A 36 -5.61 -13.38 -11.06
C LYS A 36 -4.51 -12.92 -12.01
N GLN A 37 -4.76 -11.85 -12.78
CA GLN A 37 -3.74 -11.27 -13.66
C GLN A 37 -2.60 -10.65 -12.85
N ILE A 38 -2.90 -9.96 -11.74
CA ILE A 38 -1.90 -9.41 -10.82
C ILE A 38 -1.07 -10.53 -10.21
N GLU A 39 -1.70 -11.60 -9.71
CA GLU A 39 -1.01 -12.75 -9.14
C GLU A 39 -0.02 -13.38 -10.14
N GLN A 40 -0.45 -13.52 -11.40
CA GLN A 40 0.36 -14.07 -12.49
C GLN A 40 1.50 -13.12 -12.88
N LYS A 41 1.23 -11.83 -13.03
CA LYS A 41 2.21 -10.81 -13.46
C LYS A 41 3.35 -10.68 -12.46
N TYR A 42 3.05 -10.67 -11.17
CA TYR A 42 4.04 -10.39 -10.12
C TYR A 42 4.50 -11.61 -9.33
N ASN A 43 3.98 -12.78 -9.68
CA ASN A 43 4.30 -14.07 -9.06
C ASN A 43 4.13 -14.04 -7.54
N PHE A 44 2.97 -13.61 -7.04
CA PHE A 44 2.62 -13.72 -5.62
C PHE A 44 1.12 -13.96 -5.43
N PRO A 45 0.71 -14.65 -4.36
CA PRO A 45 -0.70 -14.87 -4.09
C PRO A 45 -1.37 -13.61 -3.51
N VAL A 46 -2.62 -13.36 -3.89
CA VAL A 46 -3.44 -12.25 -3.38
C VAL A 46 -4.58 -12.82 -2.55
N HIS A 47 -4.54 -12.59 -1.25
CA HIS A 47 -5.53 -13.11 -0.30
C HIS A 47 -5.77 -12.14 0.87
N GLY A 48 -6.65 -12.54 1.79
CA GLY A 48 -6.94 -11.79 3.01
C GLY A 48 -7.34 -10.33 2.81
N GLN A 49 -6.90 -9.47 3.73
CA GLN A 49 -7.13 -8.04 3.71
C GLN A 49 -6.47 -7.35 2.50
N PHE A 50 -5.38 -7.90 1.97
CA PHE A 50 -4.75 -7.35 0.78
C PHE A 50 -5.64 -7.52 -0.46
N LYS A 51 -6.26 -8.70 -0.61
CA LYS A 51 -7.29 -8.93 -1.63
C LYS A 51 -8.48 -7.99 -1.45
N GLU A 52 -8.97 -7.83 -0.23
CA GLU A 52 -10.09 -6.93 0.07
C GLU A 52 -9.75 -5.48 -0.31
N LEU A 53 -8.56 -4.99 0.03
CA LEU A 53 -8.09 -3.66 -0.38
C LEU A 53 -8.09 -3.50 -1.90
N LEU A 54 -7.48 -4.44 -2.63
CA LEU A 54 -7.37 -4.39 -4.09
C LEU A 54 -8.74 -4.44 -4.77
N MET A 55 -9.64 -5.30 -4.31
CA MET A 55 -10.99 -5.45 -4.88
C MET A 55 -11.93 -4.30 -4.53
N THR A 56 -11.71 -3.64 -3.39
CA THR A 56 -12.51 -2.49 -2.97
C THR A 56 -12.04 -1.21 -3.64
N MET A 57 -10.73 -0.97 -3.71
CA MET A 57 -10.20 0.32 -4.13
C MET A 57 -8.84 0.31 -4.83
N GLY A 58 -8.34 -0.86 -5.25
CA GLY A 58 -7.02 -0.99 -5.86
C GLY A 58 -6.82 -0.22 -7.19
N LYS A 59 -7.89 0.20 -7.87
CA LYS A 59 -7.81 1.07 -9.06
C LYS A 59 -8.01 2.54 -8.74
N CYS A 60 -8.77 2.87 -7.71
CA CYS A 60 -9.01 4.22 -7.25
C CYS A 60 -9.54 4.20 -5.82
N SER A 61 -8.88 4.94 -4.93
CA SER A 61 -9.28 5.08 -3.52
C SER A 61 -10.35 6.15 -3.28
N GLY A 62 -10.71 6.91 -4.33
CA GLY A 62 -11.56 8.09 -4.16
C GLY A 62 -10.96 9.14 -3.21
N GLY A 63 -9.64 9.18 -3.05
CA GLY A 63 -8.97 10.12 -2.12
C GLY A 63 -9.00 9.68 -0.66
N LEU A 64 -9.42 8.45 -0.35
CA LEU A 64 -9.26 7.90 1.01
C LEU A 64 -7.80 7.56 1.31
N LEU A 65 -7.11 6.99 0.32
CA LEU A 65 -5.69 6.63 0.35
C LEU A 65 -5.01 7.28 -0.85
N PHE A 66 -3.97 8.08 -0.68
CA PHE A 66 -3.40 8.81 -1.80
C PHE A 66 -1.96 9.21 -1.55
N GLY A 67 -1.23 9.49 -2.62
CA GLY A 67 0.16 9.96 -2.56
C GLY A 67 1.20 8.88 -2.84
N GLU A 68 2.42 9.32 -3.11
CA GLU A 68 3.57 8.47 -3.46
C GLU A 68 4.00 7.52 -2.31
N ASP A 69 3.42 7.68 -1.12
CA ASP A 69 3.69 6.88 0.07
C ASP A 69 2.99 5.52 0.05
N ILE A 70 1.80 5.39 -0.55
CA ILE A 70 1.07 4.11 -0.65
C ILE A 70 1.39 3.45 -2.00
N TYR A 71 2.10 2.33 -1.96
CA TYR A 71 2.83 1.85 -3.14
C TYR A 71 1.92 1.36 -4.26
N ILE A 72 0.71 0.87 -3.97
CA ILE A 72 -0.26 0.49 -5.00
C ILE A 72 -0.79 1.70 -5.82
N TYR A 73 -0.63 2.92 -5.32
CA TYR A 73 -0.97 4.17 -6.01
C TYR A 73 0.26 4.93 -6.54
N LYS A 74 1.46 4.47 -6.19
CA LYS A 74 2.72 5.12 -6.56
C LYS A 74 2.98 5.03 -8.05
N SER A 75 3.59 6.08 -8.60
CA SER A 75 4.09 6.04 -9.97
C SER A 75 5.17 4.96 -10.15
N GLY A 76 5.15 4.24 -11.28
CA GLY A 76 6.14 3.18 -11.53
C GLY A 76 5.94 1.90 -10.70
N VAL A 77 4.74 1.67 -10.17
CA VAL A 77 4.39 0.54 -9.30
C VAL A 77 4.88 -0.83 -9.80
N GLU A 78 4.92 -1.04 -11.12
CA GLU A 78 5.37 -2.29 -11.73
C GLU A 78 6.78 -2.71 -11.30
N TYR A 79 7.63 -1.73 -10.98
CA TYR A 79 8.99 -1.97 -10.51
C TYR A 79 9.05 -2.51 -9.07
N TYR A 80 8.04 -2.28 -8.23
CA TYR A 80 8.14 -2.61 -6.80
C TYR A 80 7.60 -4.00 -6.44
N PHE A 81 6.71 -4.56 -7.24
CA PHE A 81 5.96 -5.78 -6.90
C PHE A 81 6.49 -7.06 -7.56
N GLY A 82 7.36 -6.94 -8.55
CA GLY A 82 7.87 -8.05 -9.36
C GLY A 82 8.87 -8.96 -8.64
N GLU A 83 9.12 -10.14 -9.19
CA GLU A 83 10.18 -11.01 -8.70
C GLU A 83 11.57 -10.37 -8.86
N SER A 84 11.80 -9.65 -9.96
CA SER A 84 13.04 -8.91 -10.20
C SER A 84 13.32 -7.89 -9.10
N SER A 85 12.31 -7.17 -8.61
CA SER A 85 12.48 -6.17 -7.56
C SER A 85 12.92 -6.78 -6.24
N ARG A 86 12.38 -7.95 -5.90
CA ARG A 86 12.78 -8.70 -4.70
C ARG A 86 14.22 -9.21 -4.81
N VAL A 87 14.64 -9.63 -6.00
CA VAL A 87 16.02 -10.06 -6.26
C VAL A 87 16.97 -8.86 -6.20
N GLU A 88 16.59 -7.73 -6.79
CA GLU A 88 17.37 -6.49 -6.73
C GLU A 88 17.53 -6.01 -5.29
N LEU A 89 16.45 -6.05 -4.49
CA LEU A 89 16.46 -5.70 -3.07
C LEU A 89 17.47 -6.53 -2.26
N ILE A 90 17.61 -7.83 -2.53
CA ILE A 90 18.61 -8.69 -1.87
C ILE A 90 20.05 -8.27 -2.22
N ASN A 91 20.26 -7.82 -3.46
CA ASN A 91 21.58 -7.47 -3.97
C ASN A 91 21.97 -6.01 -3.67
N ASP A 92 21.05 -5.20 -3.16
CA ASP A 92 21.29 -3.83 -2.77
C ASP A 92 22.13 -3.78 -1.48
N GLN A 93 23.27 -3.10 -1.54
CA GLN A 93 24.20 -2.97 -0.40
C GLN A 93 23.61 -2.13 0.73
N ASP A 94 22.77 -1.14 0.41
CA ASP A 94 22.16 -0.26 1.40
C ASP A 94 21.03 -0.99 2.14
N CYS A 95 20.47 -2.06 1.55
CA CYS A 95 19.40 -2.85 2.15
C CYS A 95 19.89 -4.04 3.02
N GLN A 96 21.19 -4.23 3.23
CA GLN A 96 21.70 -5.44 3.89
C GLN A 96 21.24 -5.60 5.35
N ALA A 97 21.16 -4.49 6.11
CA ALA A 97 20.63 -4.52 7.48
C ALA A 97 19.18 -5.00 7.50
N PHE A 98 18.35 -4.43 6.62
CA PHE A 98 16.96 -4.83 6.42
C PHE A 98 16.84 -6.32 6.05
N ILE A 99 17.61 -6.78 5.06
CA ILE A 99 17.56 -8.18 4.59
C ILE A 99 17.99 -9.15 5.69
N CYS A 100 18.99 -8.79 6.49
CA CYS A 100 19.42 -9.59 7.63
C CYS A 100 18.34 -9.69 8.71
N ALA A 101 17.62 -8.60 8.99
CA ALA A 101 16.54 -8.58 9.97
C ALA A 101 15.30 -9.36 9.50
N VAL A 102 14.97 -9.24 8.22
CA VAL A 102 13.72 -9.73 7.64
C VAL A 102 13.79 -11.17 7.14
N GLY A 103 14.97 -11.60 6.69
CA GLY A 103 15.20 -12.93 6.12
C GLY A 103 14.85 -13.02 4.63
N ASP A 104 14.38 -14.19 4.20
CA ASP A 104 14.22 -14.52 2.77
C ASP A 104 13.01 -13.82 2.12
N VAL A 105 13.24 -12.60 1.65
CA VAL A 105 12.22 -11.74 1.02
C VAL A 105 11.71 -12.25 -0.32
N VAL A 106 12.49 -13.05 -1.05
CA VAL A 106 12.07 -13.64 -2.34
C VAL A 106 11.12 -14.81 -2.07
N LYS A 107 11.51 -15.75 -1.21
CA LYS A 107 10.67 -16.91 -0.89
C LYS A 107 9.37 -16.51 -0.18
N ARG A 108 9.44 -15.56 0.74
CA ARG A 108 8.26 -15.05 1.46
C ARG A 108 7.44 -14.06 0.65
N LYS A 109 7.92 -13.68 -0.54
CA LYS A 109 7.26 -12.78 -1.48
C LYS A 109 6.86 -11.46 -0.83
N ILE A 110 7.88 -10.71 -0.41
CA ILE A 110 7.66 -9.40 0.21
C ILE A 110 6.86 -8.48 -0.71
N ILE A 111 6.00 -7.66 -0.10
CA ILE A 111 5.23 -6.60 -0.73
C ILE A 111 5.37 -5.35 0.13
N THR A 112 5.96 -4.29 -0.41
CA THR A 112 5.95 -2.97 0.24
C THR A 112 4.56 -2.37 0.11
N VAL A 113 3.92 -2.08 1.25
CA VAL A 113 2.62 -1.43 1.34
C VAL A 113 2.79 0.08 1.27
N ALA A 114 3.75 0.60 2.05
CA ALA A 114 3.99 2.03 2.14
C ALA A 114 5.42 2.39 2.55
N GLY A 115 5.84 3.60 2.19
CA GLY A 115 7.00 4.29 2.77
C GLY A 115 6.54 5.63 3.32
N ILE A 116 6.89 5.94 4.57
CA ILE A 116 6.47 7.15 5.28
C ILE A 116 7.71 7.94 5.68
N ASN A 117 7.59 9.27 5.73
CA ASN A 117 8.68 10.18 6.07
C ASN A 117 9.87 9.99 5.11
N GLU A 118 9.64 10.23 3.81
CA GLU A 118 10.65 10.05 2.75
C GLU A 118 11.18 8.61 2.62
N ASN A 119 10.38 7.61 3.02
CA ASN A 119 10.69 6.18 3.09
C ASN A 119 11.60 5.74 4.25
N ILE A 120 11.93 6.64 5.19
CA ILE A 120 12.65 6.29 6.42
C ILE A 120 11.94 5.16 7.18
N VAL A 121 10.61 5.19 7.20
CA VAL A 121 9.80 4.13 7.80
C VAL A 121 9.06 3.38 6.71
N SER A 122 9.38 2.11 6.54
CA SER A 122 8.79 1.24 5.52
C SER A 122 7.83 0.23 6.14
N TYR A 123 6.67 0.08 5.51
CA TYR A 123 5.63 -0.87 5.89
C TYR A 123 5.46 -1.93 4.81
N PHE A 124 5.54 -3.19 5.17
CA PHE A 124 5.49 -4.29 4.21
C PHE A 124 4.80 -5.54 4.77
N MET A 125 4.43 -6.43 3.86
CA MET A 125 3.80 -7.72 4.14
C MET A 125 4.54 -8.84 3.42
N PHE A 126 4.27 -10.08 3.83
CA PHE A 126 4.69 -11.28 3.08
C PHE A 126 3.47 -11.91 2.44
N ALA A 127 3.43 -11.90 1.10
CA ALA A 127 2.30 -12.47 0.37
C ALA A 127 2.17 -13.98 0.61
N SER A 128 3.29 -14.68 0.82
CA SER A 128 3.29 -16.12 1.11
C SER A 128 2.72 -16.46 2.49
N ASP A 129 2.63 -15.49 3.40
CA ASP A 129 2.13 -15.71 4.77
C ASP A 129 0.61 -15.47 4.79
N ASP A 130 -0.15 -16.36 5.43
CA ASP A 130 -1.62 -16.31 5.53
C ASP A 130 -2.06 -15.68 6.86
N ASN A 131 -1.65 -14.43 7.12
CA ASN A 131 -1.87 -13.77 8.43
C ASN A 131 -2.15 -12.25 8.40
N ASP A 132 -2.33 -11.64 7.23
CA ASP A 132 -2.59 -10.19 7.04
C ASP A 132 -1.62 -9.23 7.75
N MET A 133 -0.47 -9.73 8.22
CA MET A 133 0.43 -8.98 9.09
C MET A 133 1.25 -7.97 8.28
N VAL A 134 1.28 -6.74 8.78
CA VAL A 134 2.18 -5.68 8.35
C VAL A 134 3.33 -5.57 9.35
N TYR A 135 4.53 -5.45 8.82
CA TYR A 135 5.76 -5.17 9.55
C TYR A 135 6.19 -3.73 9.28
N GLU A 136 6.81 -3.12 10.28
CA GLU A 136 7.45 -1.81 10.19
C GLU A 136 8.96 -1.99 10.28
N TRP A 137 9.67 -1.38 9.32
CA TRP A 137 11.11 -1.19 9.35
C TRP A 137 11.42 0.30 9.47
N ASP A 138 12.17 0.67 10.52
CA ASP A 138 12.73 2.01 10.67
C ASP A 138 14.21 1.98 10.25
N GLU A 139 14.54 2.70 9.18
CA GLU A 139 15.89 2.75 8.61
C GLU A 139 16.90 3.46 9.54
N ASN A 140 16.47 4.47 10.30
CA ASN A 140 17.37 5.21 11.19
C ASN A 140 17.78 4.36 12.40
N GLU A 141 16.82 3.63 12.95
CA GLU A 141 17.04 2.79 14.14
C GLU A 141 17.44 1.36 13.79
N GLU A 142 17.36 0.98 12.51
CA GLU A 142 17.54 -0.39 12.00
C GLU A 142 16.68 -1.43 12.76
N THR A 143 15.44 -1.07 13.07
CA THR A 143 14.53 -1.92 13.86
C THR A 143 13.40 -2.50 13.03
N LEU A 144 13.15 -3.79 13.23
CA LEU A 144 12.02 -4.53 12.69
C LEU A 144 11.02 -4.85 13.79
N LYS A 145 9.74 -4.52 13.58
CA LYS A 145 8.66 -4.92 14.49
C LYS A 145 7.37 -5.28 13.74
N GLU A 146 6.54 -6.09 14.38
CA GLU A 146 5.15 -6.28 13.96
C GLU A 146 4.37 -4.99 14.23
N PHE A 147 3.69 -4.49 13.22
CA PHE A 147 2.85 -3.30 13.34
C PHE A 147 1.42 -3.69 13.74
N GLY A 148 0.83 -4.63 13.01
CA GLY A 148 -0.57 -5.02 13.13
C GLY A 148 -1.09 -5.54 11.78
N THR A 149 -2.40 -5.64 11.63
CA THR A 149 -2.98 -6.07 10.35
C THR A 149 -2.91 -4.96 9.29
N LEU A 150 -3.07 -5.29 8.01
CA LEU A 150 -3.16 -4.29 6.94
C LEU A 150 -4.23 -3.22 7.23
N PHE A 151 -5.38 -3.60 7.77
CA PHE A 151 -6.43 -2.64 8.12
C PHE A 151 -6.06 -1.76 9.31
N ASP A 152 -5.28 -2.27 10.26
CA ASP A 152 -4.75 -1.42 11.34
C ASP A 152 -3.76 -0.39 10.77
N PHE A 153 -2.92 -0.80 9.82
CA PHE A 153 -2.05 0.12 9.09
C PHE A 153 -2.85 1.17 8.31
N LEU A 154 -3.89 0.79 7.56
CA LEU A 154 -4.69 1.76 6.81
C LEU A 154 -5.41 2.77 7.73
N LYS A 155 -5.88 2.34 8.90
CA LYS A 155 -6.44 3.25 9.92
C LYS A 155 -5.37 4.22 10.41
N TYR A 156 -4.19 3.72 10.74
CA TYR A 156 -3.05 4.53 11.19
C TYR A 156 -2.67 5.55 10.12
N TYR A 157 -2.52 5.11 8.87
CA TYR A 157 -2.23 5.97 7.74
C TYR A 157 -3.24 7.13 7.66
N ARG A 158 -4.54 6.83 7.66
CA ARG A 158 -5.61 7.85 7.68
C ARG A 158 -5.52 8.86 8.83
N GLN A 159 -4.97 8.46 9.98
CA GLN A 159 -4.77 9.34 11.13
C GLN A 159 -3.59 10.29 10.94
N ILE A 160 -2.55 9.88 10.22
CA ILE A 160 -1.30 10.64 10.08
C ILE A 160 -1.16 11.37 8.75
N THR A 161 -1.87 10.93 7.70
CA THR A 161 -1.78 11.56 6.39
C THR A 161 -2.21 13.01 6.47
N ILE A 162 -1.35 13.89 5.94
CA ILE A 162 -1.62 15.30 5.75
C ILE A 162 -1.58 15.60 4.26
N CYS A 163 -2.39 16.54 3.80
CA CYS A 163 -2.34 17.01 2.43
C CYS A 163 -2.71 18.49 2.39
N PRO A 164 -1.77 19.36 1.99
CA PRO A 164 -2.05 20.79 1.90
C PRO A 164 -2.87 21.14 0.64
N ILE A 165 -3.03 20.20 -0.30
CA ILE A 165 -3.76 20.41 -1.55
C ILE A 165 -5.26 20.28 -1.28
N THR A 166 -6.00 21.36 -1.51
CA THR A 166 -7.45 21.43 -1.31
C THR A 166 -8.27 20.89 -2.49
N GLY A 167 -7.62 20.21 -3.45
CA GLY A 167 -8.28 19.49 -4.56
C GLY A 167 -9.08 20.33 -5.55
N GLU A 168 -9.00 21.66 -5.51
CA GLU A 168 -9.73 22.55 -6.44
C GLU A 168 -9.26 22.40 -7.90
N SER A 169 -8.05 21.87 -8.13
CA SER A 169 -7.48 21.47 -9.41
C SER A 169 -7.76 19.98 -9.71
N ASN A 170 -8.64 19.70 -10.67
CA ASN A 170 -9.03 18.34 -11.09
C ASN A 170 -7.87 17.43 -11.55
N ASN A 171 -6.72 18.00 -11.95
CA ASN A 171 -5.59 17.20 -12.44
C ASN A 171 -4.89 16.45 -11.30
N ASP A 172 -4.71 17.09 -10.15
CA ASP A 172 -3.97 16.52 -9.01
C ASP A 172 -4.71 15.32 -8.40
N PHE A 173 -6.06 15.33 -8.46
CA PHE A 173 -6.87 14.23 -7.95
C PHE A 173 -6.55 12.91 -8.66
N LYS A 174 -6.49 12.91 -10.00
CA LYS A 174 -6.26 11.68 -10.76
C LYS A 174 -4.88 11.10 -10.49
N GLU A 175 -3.86 11.94 -10.42
CA GLU A 175 -2.48 11.50 -10.22
C GLU A 175 -2.26 10.87 -8.83
N LEU A 176 -2.92 11.41 -7.81
CA LEU A 176 -2.69 10.99 -6.42
C LEU A 176 -3.59 9.85 -5.94
N THR A 177 -4.72 9.61 -6.60
CA THR A 177 -5.77 8.67 -6.11
C THR A 177 -6.02 7.47 -6.99
N THR A 178 -5.55 7.50 -8.25
CA THR A 178 -5.79 6.41 -9.20
C THR A 178 -4.66 5.41 -9.07
N GLY A 179 -5.00 4.19 -8.69
CA GLY A 179 -4.13 3.03 -8.80
C GLY A 179 -3.75 2.88 -10.26
N ARG A 180 -2.45 2.94 -10.54
CA ARG A 180 -1.95 2.56 -11.85
C ARG A 180 -2.10 1.05 -11.91
N LEU A 181 -2.66 0.55 -13.02
CA LEU A 181 -2.98 -0.87 -13.17
C LEU A 181 -1.75 -1.68 -12.74
N LEU A 182 -1.87 -2.37 -11.60
CA LEU A 182 -0.89 -3.35 -11.17
C LEU A 182 -0.83 -4.41 -12.26
#